data_AF-A0A7Y5V5P9-F1
#
_entry.id   AF-A0A7Y5V5P9-F1
#
_cell.length_a   1.000
_cell.length_b   1.000
_cell.length_c   1.000
_cell.angle_alpha   90.00
_cell.angle_beta   90.00
_cell.angle_gamma   90.00
#
_symmetry.space_group_name_H-M   'P 1'
#
loop_
_entity.id
_entity.type
_entity.pdbx_description
1 polymer ?
#
loop_
_entity_poly.entity_id
_entity_poly.type
_entity_poly.pdbx_seq_one_letter_code
_entity_poly.pdbx_strand_id
1 'polypeptide(L)' 'MDAGLFGAIVMLVVWAVGTFFYDAPGWINLFLSGGVFLLIWRIVARPARKPR' A
#
# COMPACT_ATOMS: atom_id res chain seq x y z
N MET A 1 7.95 -8.02 10.94
CA MET A 1 7.02 -7.08 10.28
C MET A 1 6.22 -7.87 9.26
N ASP A 2 4.90 -7.70 9.23
CA ASP A 2 4.01 -8.50 8.38
C ASP A 2 4.39 -8.35 6.89
N ALA A 3 4.64 -9.45 6.17
CA ALA A 3 5.05 -9.40 4.75
C ALA A 3 4.06 -8.61 3.87
N GLY A 4 2.76 -8.65 4.20
CA GLY A 4 1.73 -7.83 3.55
C GLY A 4 1.86 -6.33 3.82
N LEU A 5 2.36 -5.92 4.99
CA LEU A 5 2.64 -4.51 5.28
C LEU A 5 3.84 -4.03 4.47
N PHE A 6 4.87 -4.88 4.35
CA PHE A 6 6.06 -4.58 3.55
C PHE A 6 5.69 -4.40 2.06
N GLY A 7 4.85 -5.29 1.52
CA GLY A 7 4.34 -5.17 0.15
C GLY A 7 3.52 -3.90 -0.09
N ALA A 8 2.64 -3.52 0.85
CA ALA A 8 1.86 -2.29 0.76
C ALA A 8 2.76 -1.04 0.75
N ILE A 9 3.79 -1.00 1.59
CA ILE A 9 4.75 0.10 1.65
C ILE A 9 5.53 0.21 0.33
N VAL A 10 6.08 -0.89 -0.18
CA VAL A 10 6.82 -0.89 -1.46
C VAL A 10 5.95 -0.37 -2.61
N MET A 11 4.69 -0.80 -2.66
CA MET A 11 3.74 -0.37 -3.70
C MET A 11 3.41 1.13 -3.62
N LEU A 12 3.29 1.69 -2.41
CA LEU A 12 3.11 3.13 -2.21
C LEU A 12 4.36 3.94 -2.57
N VAL A 13 5.56 3.40 -2.32
CA VAL A 13 6.82 4.04 -2.73
C VAL A 13 6.92 4.11 -4.26
N VAL A 14 6.57 3.03 -4.97
CA VAL A 14 6.54 3.03 -6.45
C VAL A 14 5.54 4.04 -6.97
N TRP A 15 4.36 4.16 -6.35
CA TRP A 15 3.39 5.19 -6.69
C TRP A 15 3.95 6.62 -6.49
N ALA A 16 4.57 6.88 -5.35
CA ALA A 16 5.12 8.19 -5.02
C ALA A 16 6.19 8.60 -6.04
N VAL A 17 7.13 7.71 -6.34
CA VAL A 17 8.16 7.94 -7.37
C VAL A 17 7.50 8.14 -8.74
N GLY A 18 6.54 7.30 -9.13
CA GLY A 18 5.82 7.47 -10.39
C GLY A 18 5.19 8.86 -10.52
N THR A 19 4.54 9.34 -9.46
CA THR A 19 3.82 10.63 -9.45
C THR A 19 4.75 11.83 -9.58
N PHE A 20 5.94 11.80 -8.96
CA PHE A 20 6.90 12.91 -9.03
C PHE A 20 7.68 12.95 -10.35
N PHE A 21 7.81 11.83 -11.07
CA PHE A 21 8.65 11.73 -12.27
C PHE A 21 7.86 11.65 -13.59
N TYR A 22 6.65 11.10 -13.55
CA TYR A 22 5.72 11.06 -14.68
C TYR A 22 4.54 11.92 -14.28
N ASP A 23 4.29 13.02 -15.00
CA ASP A 23 3.27 14.10 -14.90
C ASP A 23 1.85 13.71 -14.41
N ALA A 24 1.79 12.96 -13.31
CA ALA A 24 0.67 12.19 -12.77
C ALA A 24 -0.33 11.66 -13.80
N PRO A 25 0.07 10.88 -14.82
CA PRO A 25 -0.89 10.30 -15.76
C PRO A 25 -1.92 9.45 -14.99
N GLY A 26 -3.19 9.47 -15.40
CA GLY A 26 -4.32 9.01 -14.58
C GLY A 26 -4.20 7.58 -14.03
N TRP A 27 -3.57 6.67 -14.77
CA TRP A 27 -3.28 5.29 -14.36
C TRP A 27 -2.35 5.14 -13.15
N ILE A 28 -1.50 6.12 -12.83
CA ILE A 28 -0.60 6.07 -11.68
C ILE A 28 -1.41 6.07 -10.37
N ASN A 29 -2.57 6.74 -10.36
CA ASN A 29 -3.46 6.76 -9.20
C ASN A 29 -4.04 5.37 -8.84
N LEU A 30 -3.99 4.39 -9.77
CA LEU A 30 -4.34 3.00 -9.46
C LEU A 30 -3.37 2.38 -8.47
N PHE A 31 -2.07 2.72 -8.54
CA PHE A 31 -1.08 2.24 -7.58
C PHE A 31 -1.29 2.86 -6.19
N LEU A 32 -1.69 4.13 -6.11
CA LEU A 32 -2.11 4.74 -4.84
C LEU A 32 -3.32 4.03 -4.27
N SER A 33 -4.37 3.88 -5.08
CA SER A 33 -5.64 3.30 -4.64
C SER A 33 -5.45 1.85 -4.19
N GLY A 34 -4.70 1.06 -4.97
CA GLY A 34 -4.34 -0.31 -4.62
C GLY A 34 -3.43 -0.40 -3.39
N GLY A 35 -2.42 0.47 -3.28
CA GLY A 35 -1.47 0.48 -2.17
C GLY A 35 -2.15 0.86 -0.85
N VAL A 36 -2.97 1.90 -0.86
CA VAL A 36 -3.79 2.32 0.28
C VAL A 36 -4.80 1.24 0.65
N PHE A 37 -5.49 0.65 -0.34
CA PHE A 37 -6.43 -0.45 -0.11
C PHE A 37 -5.76 -1.65 0.56
N LEU A 38 -4.61 -2.11 0.05
CA LEU A 38 -3.85 -3.22 0.64
C LEU A 38 -3.37 -2.91 2.06
N LEU A 39 -2.93 -1.68 2.31
CA LEU A 39 -2.52 -1.22 3.63
C LEU A 39 -3.69 -1.31 4.62
N ILE A 40 -4.83 -0.73 4.26
CA ILE A 40 -6.04 -0.73 5.09
C ILE A 40 -6.56 -2.15 5.30
N TRP A 41 -6.68 -2.91 4.22
CA TRP A 41 -7.13 -4.31 4.27
C TRP A 41 -6.23 -5.13 5.19
N ARG A 42 -4.90 -4.94 5.14
CA ARG A 42 -3.99 -5.68 6.02
C ARG A 42 -4.18 -5.30 7.49
N ILE A 43 -4.43 -4.03 7.80
CA ILE A 43 -4.72 -3.57 9.17
C ILE A 43 -6.01 -4.20 9.67
N VAL A 44 -7.08 -4.18 8.86
CA VAL A 44 -8.40 -4.73 9.20
C VAL A 44 -8.38 -6.25 9.33
N ALA A 45 -7.75 -6.95 8.38
CA ALA A 45 -7.65 -8.41 8.35
C ALA A 45 -6.59 -8.94 9.33
N ARG A 46 -5.86 -8.09 10.05
CA ARG A 46 -4.87 -8.52 11.02
C ARG A 46 -5.60 -9.18 12.19
N PRO A 47 -5.41 -10.49 12.43
CA PRO A 47 -6.07 -11.15 13.54
C PRO A 47 -5.60 -10.53 14.86
N ALA A 48 -6.54 -10.27 15.76
CA ALA A 48 -6.23 -9.80 17.11
C ALA A 48 -5.26 -10.79 17.75
N ARG A 49 -4.10 -10.28 18.20
CA ARG A 49 -3.08 -11.08 18.86
C ARG A 49 -3.74 -11.62 20.14
N LYS A 50 -4.05 -12.92 20.20
CA LYS A 50 -4.66 -13.54 21.38
C LYS A 50 -3.74 -13.26 22.57
N PRO A 51 -4.20 -12.54 23.62
CA PRO A 51 -3.43 -12.41 24.85
C PRO A 51 -3.24 -13.83 25.40
N ARG A 52 -1.99 -14.23 25.63
CA ARG A 52 -1.67 -15.48 26.34
C ARG A 52 -1.74 -15.23 27.84
#